data_AF-A0AAU8VWC1-F1
#
_entry.id   AF-A0AAU8VWC1-F1
#
_cell.length_a   1.000
_cell.length_b   1.000
_cell.length_c   1.000
_cell.angle_alpha   90.00
_cell.angle_beta   90.00
_cell.angle_gamma   90.00
#
_symmetry.space_group_name_H-M   'P 1'
#
loop_
_entity.id
_entity.type
_entity.pdbx_description
1 polymer ?
#
loop_
_entity_poly.entity_id
_entity_poly.type
_entity_poly.pdbx_seq_one_letter_code
_entity_poly.pdbx_strand_id
1 'polypeptide(L)'
;MPFDSKGFPNFEKYVKYDTKLDIQEFRSKSSTWQMRLATKDLAEAIRKGQVRKSSFNTEQLRAIEKGKAKIPGYTWHHHQDTGRMQLINEDLHHDTGHIGWRAMSKGK
;
A
#
# COMPACT_ATOMS: atom_id res chain seq x y z
N MET A 1 -8.15 11.76 -10.07
CA MET A 1 -7.87 10.31 -9.96
C MET A 1 -9.07 9.55 -10.49
N PRO A 2 -8.91 8.62 -11.45
CA PRO A 2 -10.01 7.79 -11.89
C PRO A 2 -10.49 6.90 -10.72
N PHE A 3 -11.80 6.75 -10.59
CA PHE A 3 -12.42 5.80 -9.67
C PHE A 3 -12.88 4.57 -10.47
N ASP A 4 -12.88 3.39 -9.84
CA ASP A 4 -13.44 2.19 -10.46
C ASP A 4 -14.98 2.26 -10.54
N SER A 5 -15.60 1.26 -11.17
CA SER A 5 -17.06 1.19 -11.30
C SER A 5 -17.82 1.07 -9.98
N LYS A 6 -17.11 0.91 -8.85
CA LYS A 6 -17.64 0.81 -7.49
C LYS A 6 -17.33 2.07 -6.66
N GLY A 7 -16.69 3.08 -7.24
CA GLY A 7 -16.39 4.36 -6.58
C GLY A 7 -15.11 4.36 -5.73
N PHE A 8 -14.23 3.37 -5.88
CA PHE A 8 -12.93 3.34 -5.20
C PHE A 8 -11.84 4.00 -6.04
N PRO A 9 -10.88 4.73 -5.44
CA PRO A 9 -9.76 5.28 -6.19
C PRO A 9 -8.97 4.16 -6.88
N ASN A 10 -8.78 4.27 -8.20
CA ASN A 10 -7.97 3.32 -8.95
C ASN A 10 -6.51 3.80 -8.93
N PHE A 11 -5.68 3.14 -8.11
CA PHE A 11 -4.26 3.44 -8.00
C PHE A 11 -3.37 2.59 -8.91
N GLU A 12 -3.90 1.70 -9.75
CA GLU A 12 -3.12 0.69 -10.49
C GLU A 12 -1.95 1.30 -11.28
N LYS A 13 -2.07 2.52 -11.80
CA LYS A 13 -1.00 3.23 -12.51
C LYS A 13 0.12 3.81 -11.62
N TYR A 14 -0.11 3.86 -10.31
CA TYR A 14 0.75 4.49 -9.30
C TYR A 14 1.25 3.52 -8.24
N VAL A 15 0.95 2.22 -8.39
CA VAL A 15 1.42 1.17 -7.48
C VAL A 15 2.91 0.96 -7.68
N LYS A 16 3.67 1.15 -6.60
CA LYS A 16 5.11 0.87 -6.56
C LYS A 16 5.40 -0.60 -6.28
N TYR A 17 4.52 -1.25 -5.52
CA TYR A 17 4.58 -2.68 -5.25
C TYR A 17 3.19 -3.19 -4.85
N ASP A 18 2.82 -4.37 -5.35
CA ASP A 18 1.56 -5.03 -5.08
C ASP A 18 1.84 -6.39 -4.43
N THR A 19 1.11 -6.71 -3.37
CA THR A 19 1.26 -8.01 -2.70
C THR A 19 -0.07 -8.57 -2.25
N LYS A 20 -0.12 -9.90 -2.21
CA LYS A 20 -1.23 -10.68 -1.66
C LYS A 20 -0.70 -11.49 -0.48
N LEU A 21 -1.13 -11.10 0.72
CA LEU A 21 -0.72 -11.73 1.97
C LEU A 21 -1.60 -12.93 2.31
N ASP A 22 -1.09 -13.81 3.18
CA ASP A 22 -1.89 -14.89 3.73
C ASP A 22 -3.13 -14.34 4.44
N ILE A 23 -4.31 -14.83 4.03
CA ILE A 23 -5.59 -14.27 4.44
C ILE A 23 -5.88 -14.50 5.92
N GLN A 24 -5.43 -15.63 6.48
CA GLN A 24 -5.68 -16.00 7.86
C GLN A 24 -4.83 -15.12 8.78
N GLU A 25 -3.53 -15.01 8.47
CA GLU A 25 -2.64 -14.12 9.20
C GLU A 25 -3.12 -12.67 9.07
N PHE A 26 -3.42 -12.20 7.86
CA PHE A 26 -3.85 -10.82 7.61
C PHE A 26 -5.08 -10.42 8.45
N ARG A 27 -6.11 -11.26 8.49
CA ARG A 27 -7.35 -11.00 9.26
C ARG A 27 -7.13 -11.02 10.77
N SER A 28 -6.10 -11.72 11.25
CA SER A 28 -5.76 -11.78 12.67
C SER A 28 -5.03 -10.53 13.19
N LYS A 29 -4.66 -9.59 12.30
CA LYS A 29 -3.82 -8.42 12.63
C LYS A 29 -4.58 -7.11 12.54
N SER A 30 -4.12 -6.12 13.31
CA SER A 30 -4.56 -4.73 13.14
C SER A 30 -4.01 -4.14 11.83
N SER A 31 -4.62 -3.05 11.34
CA SER A 31 -4.20 -2.36 10.12
C SER A 31 -2.69 -2.05 10.12
N THR A 32 -2.17 -1.47 11.20
CA THR A 32 -0.71 -1.20 11.33
C THR A 32 0.13 -2.47 11.17
N TRP A 33 -0.30 -3.59 11.74
CA TRP A 33 0.42 -4.86 11.61
C TRP A 33 0.31 -5.47 10.21
N GLN A 34 -0.85 -5.33 9.55
CA GLN A 34 -1.02 -5.72 8.14
C GLN A 34 -0.06 -4.97 7.23
N MET A 35 0.13 -3.66 7.45
CA MET A 35 1.14 -2.87 6.73
C MET A 35 2.56 -3.38 6.97
N ARG A 36 2.87 -3.82 8.20
CA ARG A 36 4.18 -4.44 8.50
C ARG A 36 4.36 -5.78 7.81
N LEU A 37 3.31 -6.59 7.69
CA LEU A 37 3.35 -7.82 6.90
C LEU A 37 3.66 -7.52 5.43
N ALA A 38 3.01 -6.52 4.85
CA ALA A 38 3.28 -6.07 3.49
C ALA A 38 4.72 -5.56 3.31
N THR A 39 5.26 -4.81 4.28
CA THR A 39 6.67 -4.39 4.25
C THR A 39 7.64 -5.57 4.34
N LYS A 40 7.32 -6.59 5.14
CA LYS A 40 8.15 -7.81 5.21
C LYS A 40 8.16 -8.56 3.87
N ASP A 41 7.00 -8.69 3.24
CA ASP A 41 6.90 -9.29 1.91
C ASP A 41 7.73 -8.53 0.87
N LEU A 42 7.63 -7.19 0.84
CA LEU A 42 8.49 -6.36 -0.01
C LEU A 42 9.99 -6.54 0.29
N ALA A 43 10.37 -6.60 1.56
CA ALA A 43 11.77 -6.84 1.95
C ALA A 43 12.27 -8.20 1.43
N GLU A 44 11.43 -9.23 1.49
CA GLU A 44 11.75 -10.54 0.91
C GLU A 44 11.87 -10.51 -0.61
N ALA A 45 10.94 -9.84 -1.30
CA ALA A 45 10.98 -9.70 -2.75
C ALA A 45 12.26 -8.97 -3.21
N ILE A 46 12.70 -7.96 -2.46
CA ILE A 46 13.99 -7.29 -2.67
C ILE A 46 15.16 -8.26 -2.44
N ARG A 47 15.14 -9.05 -1.36
CA ARG A 47 16.19 -10.03 -1.05
C ARG A 47 16.29 -11.13 -2.11
N LYS A 48 15.15 -11.55 -2.66
CA LYS A 48 15.05 -12.55 -3.74
C LYS A 48 15.37 -11.96 -5.13
N GLY A 49 15.63 -10.66 -5.23
CA GLY A 49 15.92 -9.99 -6.50
C GLY A 49 14.70 -9.76 -7.41
N GLN A 50 13.50 -10.05 -6.92
CA GLN A 50 12.22 -9.82 -7.63
C GLN A 50 11.91 -8.32 -7.73
N VAL A 51 12.35 -7.56 -6.73
CA VAL A 51 12.29 -6.09 -6.72
C VAL A 51 13.70 -5.52 -6.66
N ARG A 52 14.02 -4.61 -7.57
CA ARG A 52 15.35 -3.98 -7.62
C ARG A 52 15.53 -3.05 -6.42
N LYS A 53 16.62 -3.23 -5.65
CA LYS A 53 16.99 -2.33 -4.55
C LYS A 53 17.11 -0.87 -5.00
N SER A 54 17.60 -0.64 -6.23
CA SER A 54 17.75 0.70 -6.82
C SER A 54 16.43 1.44 -7.05
N SER A 55 15.27 0.77 -6.93
CA SER A 55 13.96 1.42 -6.96
C SER A 55 13.65 2.23 -5.69
N PHE A 56 14.49 2.11 -4.64
CA PHE A 56 14.32 2.75 -3.35
C PHE A 56 15.60 3.49 -2.94
N ASN A 57 15.44 4.62 -2.26
CA ASN A 57 16.57 5.32 -1.66
C ASN A 57 17.02 4.65 -0.34
N THR A 58 18.15 5.09 0.21
CA THR A 58 18.73 4.51 1.42
C THR A 58 17.80 4.55 2.64
N GLU A 59 17.03 5.62 2.82
CA GLU A 59 16.10 5.73 3.96
C GLU A 59 14.92 4.77 3.83
N GLN A 60 14.40 4.62 2.60
CA GLN A 60 13.34 3.69 2.27
C GLN A 60 13.79 2.25 2.44
N LEU A 61 14.98 1.90 1.95
CA LEU A 61 15.56 0.57 2.16
C LEU A 61 15.70 0.24 3.65
N ARG A 62 16.20 1.17 4.47
CA ARG A 62 16.27 1.00 5.93
C ARG A 62 14.91 0.79 6.59
N ALA A 63 13.87 1.50 6.12
CA ALA A 63 12.51 1.31 6.62
C ALA A 63 11.93 -0.06 6.23
N ILE A 64 12.19 -0.49 5.00
CA ILE A 64 11.78 -1.79 4.46
C ILE A 64 12.46 -2.93 5.22
N GLU A 65 13.78 -2.88 5.40
CA GLU A 65 14.56 -3.89 6.14
C GLU A 65 14.12 -4.01 7.59
N LYS A 66 13.70 -2.90 8.22
CA LYS A 66 13.17 -2.89 9.60
C LYS A 66 11.70 -3.33 9.71
N GLY A 67 11.04 -3.65 8.59
CA GLY A 67 9.63 -4.02 8.58
C GLY A 67 8.72 -2.92 9.16
N LYS A 68 9.01 -1.65 8.86
CA LYS A 68 8.20 -0.52 9.33
C LYS A 68 6.83 -0.53 8.65
N ALA A 69 5.80 -0.06 9.37
CA ALA A 69 4.44 0.04 8.81
C ALA A 69 4.34 1.11 7.71
N LYS A 70 5.20 2.13 7.74
CA LYS A 70 5.30 3.16 6.70
C LYS A 70 6.72 3.25 6.18
N ILE A 71 6.85 3.63 4.92
CA ILE A 71 8.11 3.83 4.21
C ILE A 71 8.17 5.32 3.85
N PRO A 72 9.29 6.04 4.03
CA PRO A 72 9.35 7.48 3.69
C PRO A 72 8.83 7.79 2.28
N GLY A 73 7.81 8.65 2.18
CA GLY A 73 7.13 9.03 0.94
C GLY A 73 6.12 8.02 0.39
N TYR A 74 5.89 6.91 1.09
CA TYR A 74 4.98 5.85 0.68
C TYR A 74 4.12 5.30 1.83
N THR A 75 2.88 4.97 1.52
CA THR A 75 1.99 4.27 2.44
C THR A 75 1.39 3.04 1.79
N TRP A 76 1.05 2.06 2.61
CA TRP A 76 0.28 0.92 2.17
C TRP A 76 -1.20 1.28 2.10
N HIS A 77 -1.80 1.02 0.95
CA HIS A 77 -3.22 1.12 0.69
C HIS A 77 -3.88 -0.26 0.76
N HIS A 78 -4.96 -0.37 1.52
CA HIS A 78 -5.81 -1.55 1.59
C HIS A 78 -6.70 -1.62 0.36
N HIS A 79 -6.48 -2.61 -0.51
CA HIS A 79 -7.31 -2.83 -1.68
C HIS A 79 -8.64 -3.50 -1.30
N GLN A 80 -9.69 -3.36 -2.13
CA GLN A 80 -10.98 -4.03 -1.88
C GLN A 80 -10.87 -5.57 -1.80
N ASP A 81 -9.87 -6.13 -2.46
CA ASP A 81 -9.58 -7.57 -2.39
C ASP A 81 -8.85 -7.89 -1.10
N THR A 82 -9.59 -8.33 -0.08
CA THR A 82 -9.06 -8.64 1.27
C THR A 82 -7.68 -9.32 1.24
N GLY A 83 -6.69 -8.77 1.94
CA GLY A 83 -5.32 -9.28 1.99
C GLY A 83 -4.41 -8.79 0.85
N ARG A 84 -4.94 -8.07 -0.16
CA ARG A 84 -4.13 -7.38 -1.16
C ARG A 84 -3.75 -5.99 -0.63
N MET A 85 -2.46 -5.68 -0.66
CA MET A 85 -1.89 -4.41 -0.21
C MET A 85 -1.08 -3.78 -1.34
N GLN A 86 -1.27 -2.47 -1.53
CA GLN A 86 -0.57 -1.71 -2.58
C GLN A 86 0.29 -0.62 -1.94
N LEU A 87 1.58 -0.59 -2.27
CA LEU A 87 2.46 0.50 -1.87
C LEU A 87 2.30 1.66 -2.85
N ILE A 88 1.79 2.79 -2.38
CA ILE A 88 1.55 3.99 -3.19
C ILE A 88 2.17 5.22 -2.54
N ASN A 89 2.36 6.28 -3.31
CA ASN A 89 2.85 7.56 -2.79
C ASN A 89 1.88 8.10 -1.71
N GLU A 90 2.42 8.58 -0.59
CA GLU A 90 1.62 9.07 0.55
C GLU A 90 0.78 10.30 0.19
N ASP A 91 1.29 11.22 -0.63
CA ASP A 91 0.56 12.41 -1.09
C ASP A 91 -0.65 12.01 -1.94
N LEU A 92 -0.45 11.02 -2.82
CA LEU A 92 -1.53 10.47 -3.65
C LEU A 92 -2.62 9.79 -2.81
N HIS A 93 -2.23 9.09 -1.76
CA HIS A 93 -3.16 8.49 -0.80
C HIS A 93 -3.95 9.55 -0.02
N HIS A 94 -3.30 10.66 0.35
CA HIS A 94 -3.94 11.76 1.06
C HIS A 94 -4.98 12.47 0.19
N ASP A 95 -4.61 12.82 -1.05
CA ASP A 95 -5.49 13.53 -1.98
C ASP A 95 -6.74 12.72 -2.33
N THR A 96 -6.59 11.41 -2.52
CA THR A 96 -7.70 10.51 -2.81
C THR A 96 -8.63 10.30 -1.62
N GLY A 97 -8.11 10.26 -0.39
CA GLY A 97 -8.94 10.23 0.82
C GLY A 97 -9.84 11.46 0.93
N HIS A 98 -9.30 12.64 0.61
CA HIS A 98 -10.06 13.89 0.59
C HIS A 98 -11.10 13.96 -0.55
N ILE A 99 -10.77 13.46 -1.74
CA ILE A 99 -11.70 13.43 -2.87
C ILE A 99 -12.80 12.39 -2.65
N GLY A 100 -12.45 11.19 -2.13
CA GLY A 100 -13.41 10.12 -1.83
C GLY A 100 -14.48 10.57 -0.84
N TRP A 101 -14.08 11.26 0.24
CA TRP A 101 -15.04 11.88 1.17
C TRP A 101 -15.98 12.90 0.49
N ARG A 102 -15.43 13.77 -0.36
CA ARG A 102 -16.22 14.79 -1.09
C ARG A 102 -17.16 14.20 -2.15
N ALA A 103 -16.80 13.07 -2.76
CA ALA A 103 -17.63 12.38 -3.73
C ALA A 103 -18.78 11.63 -3.03
N MET A 104 -18.52 10.99 -1.88
CA MET A 104 -19.53 10.28 -1.09
C MET A 104 -20.52 11.22 -0.39
N SER A 105 -20.15 12.47 -0.09
CA SER A 105 -21.05 13.43 0.58
C SER A 105 -22.10 14.07 -0.34
N LYS A 106 -22.07 13.80 -1.65
CA LYS A 106 -23.08 14.27 -2.63
C LYS A 106 -24.09 13.21 -3.03
N GLY A 107 -24.04 12.02 -2.45
CA GLY A 107 -25.07 11.00 -2.62
C GLY A 107 -26.19 11.19 -1.61
N LYS A 108 -27.16 12.07 -1.90
CA LYS A 108 -28.49 12.05 -1.28
C LYS A 108 -29.56 12.15 -2.35
#